data_AF-A0A3E5AKU3-F1
#
_entry.id   AF-A0A3E5AKU3-F1
#
_cell.length_a   1.000
_cell.length_b   1.000
_cell.length_c   1.000
_cell.angle_alpha   90.00
_cell.angle_beta   90.00
_cell.angle_gamma   90.00
#
_symmetry.space_group_name_H-M   'P 1'
#
loop_
_entity.id
_entity.type
_entity.pdbx_description
1 polymer ?
#
loop_
_entity_poly.entity_id
_entity_poly.type
_entity_poly.pdbx_seq_one_letter_code
_entity_poly.pdbx_strand_id
1 'polypeptide(L)'
;MKKKFVCIGLIAVCSVMLIGCGKNKSLTIKADTGDVIDVSIDKSGGYSLEKSGDSSFLINRKGEQLCTGSFVTEEYYADYADSLNDDENIDVLSTGHNDDYKYVFYRCDDKYDYIVLINDSDTGVLIENTTSQLDAQKCFRRLELKVNK
;
A
#
# COMPACT_ATOMS: atom_id res chain seq x y z
N MET A 1 -39.14 8.66 -45.79
CA MET A 1 -38.33 9.74 -46.41
C MET A 1 -37.38 10.34 -45.36
N LYS A 2 -36.07 10.35 -45.67
CA LYS A 2 -35.01 11.30 -45.24
C LYS A 2 -34.65 11.33 -43.73
N LYS A 3 -33.56 10.66 -43.30
CA LYS A 3 -32.21 11.21 -42.98
C LYS A 3 -32.27 12.49 -42.12
N LYS A 4 -31.58 12.56 -40.95
CA LYS A 4 -30.13 12.84 -40.85
C LYS A 4 -29.52 12.34 -39.52
N PHE A 5 -28.29 11.84 -39.64
CA PHE A 5 -27.30 11.61 -38.59
C PHE A 5 -26.82 12.92 -37.96
N VAL A 6 -26.54 12.93 -36.66
CA VAL A 6 -25.43 13.71 -36.07
C VAL A 6 -24.88 12.94 -34.86
N CYS A 7 -23.66 12.40 -35.03
CA CYS A 7 -22.77 11.93 -33.98
C CYS A 7 -22.11 13.14 -33.32
N ILE A 8 -22.09 13.21 -31.98
CA ILE A 8 -21.09 13.96 -31.24
C ILE A 8 -20.61 13.05 -30.11
N GLY A 9 -19.45 12.45 -30.34
CA GLY A 9 -18.69 11.78 -29.30
C GLY A 9 -17.92 12.80 -28.47
N LEU A 10 -17.85 12.58 -27.17
CA LEU A 10 -16.77 13.11 -26.35
C LEU A 10 -15.89 11.94 -25.93
N ILE A 11 -14.65 12.02 -26.36
CA ILE A 11 -13.58 11.07 -26.18
C ILE A 11 -13.21 11.04 -24.70
N ALA A 12 -13.62 9.99 -23.99
CA ALA A 12 -13.03 9.64 -22.71
C ALA A 12 -11.67 9.01 -23.01
N VAL A 13 -10.60 9.82 -22.93
CA VAL A 13 -9.23 9.32 -22.92
C VAL A 13 -9.02 8.61 -21.58
N CYS A 14 -9.45 7.36 -21.50
CA CYS A 14 -8.89 6.42 -20.53
C CYS A 14 -7.50 6.07 -21.02
N SER A 15 -6.50 6.84 -20.57
CA SER A 15 -5.08 6.50 -20.71
C SER A 15 -4.80 5.24 -19.89
N VAL A 16 -5.23 4.08 -20.38
CA VAL A 16 -4.79 2.78 -19.89
C VAL A 16 -3.36 2.60 -20.40
N MET A 17 -2.40 3.16 -19.67
CA MET A 17 -0.99 2.80 -19.82
C MET A 17 -0.78 1.43 -19.17
N LEU A 18 -1.22 0.38 -19.86
CA LEU A 18 -0.73 -0.98 -19.62
C LEU A 18 0.65 -1.09 -20.29
N ILE A 19 1.70 -0.72 -19.56
CA ILE A 19 3.07 -1.04 -19.94
C ILE A 19 3.69 -1.81 -18.78
N GLY A 20 4.18 -3.02 -19.07
CA GLY A 20 5.17 -3.69 -18.24
C GLY A 20 4.87 -5.15 -17.94
N CYS A 21 5.25 -6.04 -18.87
CA CYS A 21 5.55 -7.42 -18.52
C CYS A 21 6.91 -7.43 -17.79
N GLY A 22 6.88 -7.09 -16.50
CA GLY A 22 7.98 -7.21 -15.54
C GLY A 22 7.53 -8.08 -14.37
N LYS A 23 8.49 -8.70 -13.67
CA LYS A 23 8.18 -9.51 -12.46
C LYS A 23 7.51 -8.69 -11.35
N ASN A 24 7.69 -7.37 -11.38
CA ASN A 24 7.14 -6.44 -10.39
C ASN A 24 6.02 -5.59 -11.03
N LYS A 25 4.99 -5.23 -10.25
CA LYS A 25 4.04 -4.15 -10.60
C LYS A 25 4.22 -3.03 -9.60
N SER A 26 4.37 -1.83 -10.13
CA SER A 26 4.38 -0.61 -9.37
C SER A 26 3.05 0.13 -9.51
N LEU A 27 2.64 0.79 -8.43
CA LEU A 27 1.66 1.86 -8.41
C LEU A 27 2.37 3.12 -7.93
N THR A 28 2.07 4.25 -8.54
CA THR A 28 2.48 5.55 -8.03
C THR A 28 1.25 6.21 -7.44
N ILE A 29 1.28 6.52 -6.14
CA ILE A 29 0.15 7.05 -5.39
C ILE A 29 0.56 8.40 -4.80
N LYS A 30 -0.26 9.42 -5.03
CA LYS A 30 -0.09 10.72 -4.37
C LYS A 30 -0.81 10.67 -3.02
N ALA A 31 -0.06 10.77 -1.93
CA ALA A 31 -0.59 10.83 -0.59
C ALA A 31 -1.19 12.22 -0.30
N ASP A 32 -2.02 12.29 0.75
CA ASP A 32 -2.72 13.53 1.14
C ASP A 32 -1.76 14.61 1.64
N THR A 33 -0.58 14.21 2.12
CA THR A 33 0.58 15.05 2.48
C THR A 33 1.16 15.80 1.27
N GLY A 34 0.85 15.36 0.05
CA GLY A 34 1.41 15.87 -1.18
C GLY A 34 2.55 15.03 -1.75
N ASP A 35 3.09 14.11 -0.96
CA ASP A 35 4.14 13.18 -1.38
C ASP A 35 3.65 12.25 -2.49
N VAL A 36 4.56 11.88 -3.38
CA VAL A 36 4.31 10.88 -4.42
C VAL A 36 5.09 9.63 -4.05
N ILE A 37 4.38 8.54 -3.76
CA ILE A 37 4.96 7.29 -3.30
C ILE A 37 4.85 6.22 -4.38
N ASP A 38 5.98 5.61 -4.70
CA ASP A 38 6.04 4.39 -5.50
C ASP A 38 5.87 3.16 -4.59
N VAL A 39 4.83 2.39 -4.88
CA VAL A 39 4.48 1.14 -4.20
C VAL A 39 4.72 -0.01 -5.16
N SER A 40 5.57 -0.97 -4.79
CA SER A 40 6.03 -2.04 -5.65
C SER A 40 5.94 -3.39 -4.93
N ILE A 41 5.60 -4.47 -5.65
CA ILE A 41 5.69 -5.83 -5.13
C ILE A 41 6.34 -6.82 -6.11
N ASP A 42 7.03 -7.83 -5.58
CA ASP A 42 7.33 -9.07 -6.32
C ASP A 42 6.05 -9.92 -6.47
N LYS A 43 5.64 -10.15 -7.72
CA LYS A 43 4.44 -10.94 -8.05
C LYS A 43 4.64 -12.45 -8.00
N SER A 44 5.86 -12.93 -7.79
CA SER A 44 6.15 -14.36 -7.73
C SER A 44 5.26 -15.07 -6.71
N GLY A 45 4.74 -16.25 -7.07
CA GLY A 45 3.81 -16.99 -6.21
C GLY A 45 2.34 -16.55 -6.31
N GLY A 46 1.99 -15.71 -7.29
CA GLY A 46 0.61 -15.32 -7.58
C GLY A 46 0.13 -14.10 -6.80
N TYR A 47 1.05 -13.24 -6.39
CA TYR A 47 0.73 -11.98 -5.73
C TYR A 47 0.36 -10.90 -6.75
N SER A 48 -0.56 -10.01 -6.38
CA SER A 48 -0.92 -8.82 -7.15
C SER A 48 -1.07 -7.60 -6.26
N LEU A 49 -0.83 -6.43 -6.85
CA LEU A 49 -0.97 -5.11 -6.25
C LEU A 49 -2.04 -4.33 -7.01
N GLU A 50 -2.98 -3.75 -6.28
CA GLU A 50 -4.11 -2.99 -6.83
C GLU A 50 -4.30 -1.69 -6.06
N LYS A 51 -4.72 -0.62 -6.74
CA LYS A 51 -5.08 0.63 -6.08
C LYS A 51 -6.46 0.45 -5.45
N SER A 52 -6.64 0.93 -4.22
CA SER A 52 -7.95 0.99 -3.56
C SER A 52 -8.20 2.44 -3.15
N GLY A 53 -9.24 3.07 -3.69
CA GLY A 53 -9.46 4.50 -3.48
C GLY A 53 -8.27 5.37 -3.93
N ASP A 54 -8.16 6.57 -3.36
CA ASP A 54 -7.17 7.56 -3.77
C ASP A 54 -5.82 7.40 -3.08
N SER A 55 -5.85 7.07 -1.78
CA SER A 55 -4.67 7.01 -0.89
C SER A 55 -4.54 5.65 -0.19
N SER A 56 -4.90 4.55 -0.88
CA SER A 56 -4.64 3.19 -0.37
C SER A 56 -4.36 2.18 -1.48
N PHE A 57 -3.84 1.02 -1.09
CA PHE A 57 -3.55 -0.11 -1.98
C PHE A 57 -3.91 -1.45 -1.34
N LEU A 58 -4.12 -2.46 -2.18
CA LEU A 58 -4.43 -3.83 -1.79
C LEU A 58 -3.37 -4.78 -2.32
N ILE A 59 -2.98 -5.75 -1.49
CA ILE A 59 -2.16 -6.89 -1.90
C ILE A 59 -3.02 -8.14 -1.84
N ASN A 60 -3.15 -8.81 -2.99
CA ASN A 60 -3.88 -10.06 -3.13
C ASN A 60 -2.91 -11.21 -3.43
N ARG A 61 -3.32 -12.45 -3.13
CA ARG A 61 -2.65 -13.67 -3.61
C ARG A 61 -3.68 -14.63 -4.16
N LYS A 62 -3.56 -14.99 -5.43
CA LYS A 62 -4.49 -15.90 -6.13
C LYS A 62 -5.97 -15.50 -6.01
N GLY A 63 -6.25 -14.19 -5.97
CA GLY A 63 -7.60 -13.64 -5.88
C GLY A 63 -8.14 -13.43 -4.46
N GLU A 64 -7.39 -13.81 -3.43
CA GLU A 64 -7.74 -13.54 -2.03
C GLU A 64 -6.97 -12.31 -1.52
N GLN A 65 -7.69 -11.40 -0.84
CA GLN A 65 -7.08 -10.24 -0.19
C GLN A 65 -6.27 -10.68 1.02
N LEU A 66 -5.02 -10.19 1.09
CA LEU A 66 -4.13 -10.44 2.22
C LEU A 66 -3.91 -9.19 3.06
N CYS A 67 -3.72 -8.05 2.39
CA CYS A 67 -3.32 -6.80 3.04
C CYS A 67 -4.03 -5.60 2.41
N THR A 68 -4.32 -4.61 3.26
CA THR A 68 -4.67 -3.24 2.86
C THR A 68 -3.59 -2.32 3.41
N GLY A 69 -3.03 -1.47 2.55
CA GLY A 69 -2.12 -0.40 2.95
C GLY A 69 -2.77 0.96 2.78
N SER A 70 -2.90 1.73 3.85
CA SER A 70 -3.48 3.07 3.87
C SER A 70 -2.40 4.09 4.20
N PHE A 71 -2.27 5.13 3.37
CA PHE A 71 -1.33 6.20 3.66
C PHE A 71 -1.82 7.06 4.83
N VAL A 72 -0.91 7.39 5.72
CA VAL A 72 -1.14 8.22 6.91
C VAL A 72 -0.06 9.31 6.99
N THR A 73 -0.24 10.32 7.84
CA THR A 73 0.79 11.35 8.05
C THR A 73 1.92 10.83 8.93
N GLU A 74 3.08 11.50 8.89
CA GLU A 74 4.19 11.25 9.83
C GLU A 74 3.74 11.44 11.29
N GLU A 75 2.95 12.47 11.57
CA GLU A 75 2.37 12.73 12.90
C GLU A 75 1.53 11.54 13.37
N TYR A 76 0.64 11.01 12.52
CA TYR A 76 -0.15 9.83 12.84
C TYR A 76 0.75 8.61 13.08
N TYR A 77 1.78 8.40 12.26
CA TYR A 77 2.75 7.32 12.50
C TYR A 77 3.40 7.46 13.87
N ALA A 78 3.86 8.66 14.25
CA ALA A 78 4.57 8.90 15.50
C ALA A 78 3.66 8.60 16.71
N ASP A 79 2.48 9.21 16.73
CA ASP A 79 1.49 8.99 17.80
C ASP A 79 1.07 7.51 17.89
N TYR A 80 0.85 6.87 16.74
CA TYR A 80 0.43 5.48 16.70
C TYR A 80 1.55 4.55 17.18
N ALA A 81 2.78 4.71 16.68
CA ALA A 81 3.92 3.89 17.06
C ALA A 81 4.28 4.02 18.55
N ASP A 82 4.17 5.22 19.13
CA ASP A 82 4.36 5.44 20.55
C ASP A 82 3.29 4.70 21.36
N SER A 83 2.01 4.80 20.95
CA SER A 83 0.90 4.14 21.63
C SER A 83 1.00 2.60 21.67
N LEU A 84 1.65 1.97 20.67
CA LEU A 84 1.81 0.51 20.62
C LEU A 84 2.66 -0.05 21.78
N ASN A 85 3.52 0.76 22.40
CA ASN A 85 4.33 0.32 23.53
C ASN A 85 3.59 0.44 24.87
N ASP A 86 2.53 1.24 24.92
CA ASP A 86 1.78 1.54 26.14
C ASP A 86 0.46 0.73 26.26
N ASP A 87 0.02 0.07 25.18
CA ASP A 87 -1.20 -0.74 25.15
C ASP A 87 -0.92 -2.21 25.53
N GLU A 88 -1.53 -2.65 26.63
CA GLU A 88 -1.39 -4.03 27.15
C GLU A 88 -2.01 -5.12 26.24
N ASN A 89 -2.84 -4.73 25.27
CA ASN A 89 -3.46 -5.65 24.30
C ASN A 89 -2.64 -5.81 23.02
N ILE A 90 -1.52 -5.09 22.91
CA ILE A 90 -0.64 -5.10 21.75
C ILE A 90 0.64 -5.87 22.08
N ASP A 91 1.00 -6.81 21.20
CA ASP A 91 2.34 -7.41 21.22
C ASP A 91 3.17 -6.82 20.08
N VAL A 92 4.17 -6.00 20.41
CA VAL A 92 5.18 -5.58 19.44
C VAL A 92 6.09 -6.78 19.12
N LEU A 93 6.01 -7.28 17.89
CA LEU A 93 6.70 -8.49 17.45
C LEU A 93 8.10 -8.21 16.88
N SER A 94 8.26 -7.07 16.20
CA SER A 94 9.54 -6.65 15.64
C SER A 94 9.50 -5.17 15.28
N THR A 95 10.63 -4.49 15.40
CA THR A 95 10.87 -3.20 14.76
C THR A 95 12.01 -3.35 13.75
N GLY A 96 12.10 -2.43 12.79
CA GLY A 96 13.19 -2.45 11.81
C GLY A 96 13.23 -1.20 10.96
N HIS A 97 14.29 -1.08 10.17
CA HIS A 97 14.49 0.01 9.23
C HIS A 97 15.40 -0.41 8.07
N ASN A 98 15.32 0.33 6.98
CA ASN A 98 16.24 0.33 5.86
C ASN A 98 16.39 1.76 5.31
N ASP A 99 17.02 1.91 4.15
CA ASP A 99 17.25 3.21 3.52
C ASP A 99 15.95 3.91 3.09
N ASP A 100 14.88 3.16 2.82
CA ASP A 100 13.63 3.69 2.27
C ASP A 100 12.53 3.89 3.35
N TYR A 101 12.55 3.13 4.46
CA TYR A 101 11.54 3.23 5.53
C TYR A 101 11.99 2.63 6.87
N LYS A 102 11.24 2.95 7.94
CA LYS A 102 11.24 2.23 9.23
C LYS A 102 9.85 1.68 9.55
N TYR A 103 9.78 0.62 10.36
CA TYR A 103 8.51 -0.05 10.67
C TYR A 103 8.44 -0.61 12.10
N VAL A 104 7.19 -0.78 12.56
CA VAL A 104 6.81 -1.60 13.70
C VAL A 104 5.85 -2.68 13.21
N PHE A 105 6.16 -3.95 13.50
CA PHE A 105 5.31 -5.11 13.27
C PHE A 105 4.72 -5.55 14.60
N TYR A 106 3.40 -5.63 14.71
CA TYR A 106 2.72 -5.89 15.96
C TYR A 106 1.53 -6.83 15.77
N ARG A 107 1.05 -7.40 16.87
CA ARG A 107 -0.19 -8.15 16.95
C ARG A 107 -1.19 -7.39 17.81
N CYS A 108 -2.41 -7.25 17.30
CA CYS A 108 -3.59 -6.80 18.04
C CYS A 108 -4.68 -7.85 17.84
N ASP A 109 -5.15 -8.46 18.91
CA ASP A 109 -6.05 -9.63 18.86
C ASP A 109 -5.50 -10.74 17.94
N ASP A 110 -6.23 -11.05 16.85
CA ASP A 110 -5.88 -12.05 15.84
C ASP A 110 -5.22 -11.47 14.57
N LYS A 111 -4.96 -10.15 14.55
CA LYS A 111 -4.36 -9.43 13.43
C LYS A 111 -2.87 -9.19 13.61
N TYR A 112 -2.14 -9.17 12.49
CA TYR A 112 -0.69 -9.03 12.43
C TYR A 112 -0.32 -7.89 11.50
N ASP A 113 -0.23 -6.68 12.05
CA ASP A 113 -0.23 -5.43 11.28
C ASP A 113 1.11 -4.72 11.34
N TYR A 114 1.34 -3.83 10.37
CA TYR A 114 2.53 -2.98 10.34
C TYR A 114 2.12 -1.52 10.34
N ILE A 115 2.87 -0.70 11.06
CA ILE A 115 2.89 0.74 10.84
C ILE A 115 4.29 1.10 10.33
N VAL A 116 4.35 1.85 9.23
CA VAL A 116 5.58 2.15 8.47
C VAL A 116 5.71 3.65 8.32
N LEU A 117 6.91 4.21 8.48
CA LEU A 117 7.23 5.58 8.09
C LEU A 117 8.20 5.55 6.92
N ILE A 118 7.84 6.21 5.82
CA ILE A 118 8.70 6.32 4.65
C ILE A 118 9.75 7.39 4.94
N ASN A 119 11.02 7.07 4.72
CA ASN A 119 12.12 8.01 4.95
C ASN A 119 12.05 9.19 3.97
N ASP A 120 12.52 10.36 4.41
CA ASP A 120 12.52 11.61 3.63
C ASP A 120 11.14 12.02 3.09
N SER A 121 10.09 11.73 3.85
CA SER A 121 8.69 11.95 3.49
C SER A 121 7.88 12.28 4.75
N ASP A 122 6.79 13.02 4.60
CA ASP A 122 5.83 13.30 5.67
C ASP A 122 4.74 12.21 5.75
N THR A 123 4.98 11.05 5.13
CA THR A 123 3.98 10.01 4.88
C THR A 123 4.38 8.66 5.50
N GLY A 124 3.45 8.09 6.26
CA GLY A 124 3.49 6.71 6.71
C GLY A 124 2.50 5.80 5.97
N VAL A 125 2.53 4.52 6.29
CA VAL A 125 1.58 3.51 5.82
C VAL A 125 1.14 2.63 6.98
N LEU A 126 -0.16 2.58 7.25
CA LEU A 126 -0.76 1.54 8.07
C LEU A 126 -1.10 0.35 7.18
N ILE A 127 -0.55 -0.82 7.48
CA ILE A 127 -0.76 -2.06 6.74
C ILE A 127 -1.54 -3.03 7.62
N GLU A 128 -2.82 -3.18 7.30
CA GLU A 128 -3.74 -4.10 7.95
C GLU A 128 -3.76 -5.43 7.21
N ASN A 129 -3.64 -6.53 7.95
CA ASN A 129 -3.54 -7.88 7.43
C ASN A 129 -4.72 -8.74 7.90
N THR A 130 -5.30 -9.50 6.98
CA THR A 130 -6.37 -10.47 7.26
C THR A 130 -5.86 -11.91 7.18
N THR A 131 -4.57 -12.10 7.46
CA THR A 131 -3.86 -13.36 7.23
C THR A 131 -2.99 -13.75 8.42
N SER A 132 -2.45 -14.97 8.40
CA SER A 132 -1.53 -15.46 9.44
C SER A 132 -0.26 -14.60 9.53
N GLN A 133 0.39 -14.58 10.69
CA GLN A 133 1.68 -13.90 10.91
C GLN A 133 2.70 -14.19 9.80
N LEU A 134 2.85 -15.46 9.41
CA LEU A 134 3.80 -15.88 8.39
C LEU A 134 3.48 -15.28 7.01
N ASP A 135 2.20 -15.23 6.66
CA ASP A 135 1.77 -14.67 5.38
C ASP A 135 1.83 -13.13 5.39
N ALA A 136 1.52 -12.47 6.51
CA ALA A 136 1.72 -11.03 6.70
C ALA A 136 3.19 -10.64 6.49
N GLN A 137 4.12 -11.38 7.13
CA GLN A 137 5.56 -11.20 6.93
C GLN A 137 6.00 -11.47 5.49
N LYS A 138 5.42 -12.45 4.79
CA LYS A 138 5.73 -12.72 3.39
C LYS A 138 5.22 -11.61 2.47
N CYS A 139 4.08 -11.00 2.78
CA CYS A 139 3.56 -9.84 2.07
C CYS A 139 4.49 -8.65 2.27
N PHE A 140 4.80 -8.32 3.52
CA PHE A 140 5.67 -7.18 3.85
C PHE A 140 7.05 -7.28 3.21
N ARG A 141 7.70 -8.45 3.25
CA ARG A 141 9.02 -8.66 2.60
C ARG A 141 9.03 -8.52 1.08
N ARG A 142 7.86 -8.54 0.43
CA ARG A 142 7.73 -8.32 -1.02
C ARG A 142 7.46 -6.86 -1.35
N LEU A 143 7.05 -6.07 -0.35
CA LEU A 143 6.63 -4.69 -0.51
C LEU A 143 7.85 -3.78 -0.51
N GLU A 144 7.92 -2.94 -1.53
CA GLU A 144 8.83 -1.81 -1.63
C GLU A 144 7.99 -0.53 -1.58
N LEU A 145 8.39 0.41 -0.73
CA LEU A 145 7.77 1.71 -0.54
C LEU A 145 8.86 2.76 -0.68
N LYS A 146 8.68 3.71 -1.58
CA LYS A 146 9.69 4.75 -1.82
C LYS A 146 9.07 6.07 -2.20
N VAL A 147 9.55 7.15 -1.60
CA VAL A 147 9.19 8.51 -2.02
C VAL A 147 9.86 8.83 -3.37
N ASN A 148 9.06 9.36 -4.29
CA ASN A 148 9.50 9.82 -5.61
C ASN A 148 9.90 11.29 -5.50
N LYS A 149 11.19 11.57 -5.73
CA LYS A 149 11.83 12.90 -5.59
C LYS A 149 12.07 13.55 -6.94
#